data_AF-A0A0C9WBV2-F1
#
_entry.id   AF-A0A0C9WBV2-F1
#
_cell.length_a   1.000
_cell.length_b   1.000
_cell.length_c   1.000
_cell.angle_alpha   90.00
_cell.angle_beta   90.00
_cell.angle_gamma   90.00
#
_symmetry.space_group_name_H-M   'P 1'
#
loop_
_entity.id
_entity.type
_entity.pdbx_description
1 polymer ?
#
loop_
_entity_poly.entity_id
_entity_poly.type
_entity_poly.pdbx_seq_one_letter_code
_entity_poly.pdbx_strand_id
1 'polypeptide(L)' 'NSANCCTGQYDTAATCPSSGVAYYSYFKDNCPNSYCYAYDESSGTALWTCDSSLNAEYTITFCPPS' A
#
# COMPACT_ATOMS: atom_id res chain seq x y z
N ASN A 1 -1.84 -0.30 20.52
CA ASN A 1 -2.81 -0.76 19.51
C ASN A 1 -3.51 0.45 18.91
N SER A 2 -3.42 0.61 17.59
CA SER A 2 -3.86 1.82 16.87
C SER A 2 -4.35 1.47 15.47
N ALA A 3 -5.39 2.15 14.99
CA ALA A 3 -5.89 2.01 13.62
C ALA A 3 -4.86 2.47 12.58
N ASN A 4 -4.06 3.50 12.86
CA ASN A 4 -3.01 3.96 11.93
C ASN A 4 -1.89 2.93 11.72
N CYS A 5 -1.72 2.00 12.66
CA CYS A 5 -0.66 0.99 12.61
C CYS A 5 -1.21 -0.41 12.33
N CYS A 6 -2.53 -0.57 12.28
CA CYS A 6 -3.20 -1.87 12.20
C CYS A 6 -2.67 -2.90 13.21
N THR A 7 -2.70 -2.55 14.50
CA THR A 7 -2.19 -3.40 15.59
C THR A 7 -3.24 -3.65 16.68
N GLY A 8 -3.19 -4.82 17.31
CA GLY A 8 -4.12 -5.24 18.37
C GLY A 8 -5.49 -5.56 17.82
N GLN A 9 -6.55 -4.88 18.30
CA GLN A 9 -7.90 -5.08 17.76
C GLN A 9 -8.07 -4.72 16.27
N TYR A 10 -7.05 -4.10 15.66
CA TYR A 10 -6.99 -3.71 14.25
C TYR A 10 -5.99 -4.58 13.45
N ASP A 11 -5.64 -5.77 13.93
CA ASP A 11 -4.59 -6.64 13.35
C ASP A 11 -5.05 -7.49 12.15
N THR A 12 -6.19 -7.17 11.55
CA THR A 12 -6.67 -7.79 10.32
C THR A 12 -7.18 -6.72 9.35
N ALA A 13 -7.18 -7.01 8.06
CA ALA A 13 -7.74 -6.11 7.05
C ALA A 13 -9.22 -5.77 7.32
N ALA A 14 -10.00 -6.74 7.80
CA ALA A 14 -11.41 -6.53 8.14
C ALA A 14 -11.59 -5.59 9.34
N THR A 15 -10.66 -5.61 10.30
CA THR A 15 -10.72 -4.76 11.49
C THR A 15 -9.96 -3.44 11.33
N CYS A 16 -9.16 -3.26 10.28
CA CYS A 16 -8.40 -2.04 9.98
C CYS A 16 -8.74 -1.47 8.58
N PRO A 17 -9.95 -0.95 8.35
CA PRO A 17 -10.29 -0.33 7.08
C PRO A 17 -9.51 0.98 6.87
N SER A 18 -9.19 1.30 5.63
CA SER A 18 -8.47 2.53 5.27
C SER A 18 -9.16 3.82 5.73
N SER A 19 -10.49 3.81 5.88
CA SER A 19 -11.28 4.93 6.44
C SER A 19 -10.93 5.26 7.90
N GLY A 20 -10.32 4.31 8.63
CA GLY A 20 -9.81 4.49 9.98
C GLY A 20 -8.34 4.91 10.06
N VAL A 21 -7.63 5.01 8.93
CA VAL A 21 -6.22 5.38 8.84
C VAL A 21 -6.08 6.86 8.52
N ALA A 22 -5.48 7.61 9.43
CA ALA A 22 -5.23 9.03 9.24
C ALA A 22 -4.31 9.28 8.04
N TYR A 23 -4.66 10.29 7.24
CA TYR A 23 -3.90 10.76 6.07
C TYR A 23 -3.79 9.74 4.91
N TYR A 24 -4.52 8.63 4.94
CA TYR A 24 -4.49 7.65 3.85
C TYR A 24 -4.74 8.28 2.48
N SER A 25 -5.77 9.12 2.35
CA SER A 25 -6.07 9.83 1.09
C SER A 25 -4.94 10.76 0.67
N TYR A 26 -4.33 11.51 1.59
CA TYR A 26 -3.20 12.39 1.25
C TYR A 26 -2.06 11.63 0.60
N PHE A 27 -1.65 10.49 1.17
CA PHE A 27 -0.57 9.68 0.59
C PHE A 27 -1.02 8.99 -0.70
N LYS A 28 -2.23 8.42 -0.73
CA LYS A 28 -2.72 7.64 -1.86
C LYS A 28 -2.99 8.51 -3.09
N ASP A 29 -3.55 9.70 -2.90
CA ASP A 29 -3.85 10.62 -4.00
C ASP A 29 -2.56 11.15 -4.66
N ASN A 30 -1.47 11.28 -3.89
CA ASN A 30 -0.17 11.69 -4.42
C ASN A 30 0.67 10.53 -4.99
N CYS A 31 0.46 9.31 -4.49
CA CYS A 31 1.17 8.09 -4.92
C CYS A 31 0.19 6.93 -5.14
N PRO A 32 -0.63 6.95 -6.22
CA PRO A 32 -1.74 6.01 -6.40
C PRO A 32 -1.29 4.55 -6.53
N ASN A 33 -0.08 4.32 -7.04
CA ASN A 33 0.48 2.98 -7.30
C ASN A 33 1.34 2.45 -6.15
N SER A 34 1.17 2.97 -4.93
CA SER A 34 1.98 2.62 -3.76
C SER A 34 1.11 2.13 -2.60
N TYR A 35 1.75 1.44 -1.66
CA TYR A 35 1.18 1.16 -0.35
C TYR A 35 1.16 2.45 0.49
N CYS A 36 -0.02 2.84 0.96
CA CYS A 36 -0.20 4.00 1.84
C CYS A 36 -0.74 3.62 3.23
N TYR A 37 -1.04 2.33 3.46
CA TYR A 37 -1.28 1.75 4.78
C TYR A 37 -1.01 0.23 4.77
N ALA A 38 -1.17 -0.44 5.91
CA ALA A 38 -0.73 -1.83 6.11
C ALA A 38 -1.52 -2.90 5.31
N TYR A 39 -2.79 -2.64 4.95
CA TYR A 39 -3.64 -3.60 4.23
C TYR A 39 -4.13 -3.05 2.88
N ASP A 40 -3.27 -2.30 2.20
CA ASP A 40 -3.61 -1.55 0.98
C ASP A 40 -3.79 -2.42 -0.28
N GLU A 41 -3.66 -3.74 -0.16
CA GLU A 41 -3.92 -4.69 -1.25
C GLU A 41 -5.32 -4.51 -1.85
N SER A 42 -6.32 -4.17 -1.03
CA SER A 42 -7.70 -4.00 -1.49
C SER A 42 -7.91 -2.77 -2.40
N SER A 43 -6.95 -1.86 -2.48
CA SER A 43 -6.98 -0.76 -3.47
C SER A 43 -6.77 -1.23 -4.91
N GLY A 44 -6.17 -2.41 -5.11
CA GLY A 44 -5.82 -2.93 -6.43
C GLY A 44 -4.66 -2.21 -7.12
N THR A 45 -4.05 -1.21 -6.47
CA THR A 45 -2.95 -0.41 -7.05
C THR A 45 -1.68 -0.43 -6.19
N ALA A 46 -1.73 -1.03 -5.00
CA ALA A 46 -0.60 -1.08 -4.09
C ALA A 46 0.38 -2.23 -4.40
N LEU A 47 -0.15 -3.39 -4.82
CA LEU A 47 0.64 -4.60 -5.09
C LEU A 47 0.74 -4.88 -6.58
N TRP A 48 1.96 -4.96 -7.07
CA TRP A 48 2.28 -5.34 -8.45
C TRP A 48 3.10 -6.62 -8.44
N THR A 49 2.68 -7.60 -9.23
CA THR A 49 3.34 -8.90 -9.31
C THR A 49 3.92 -9.10 -10.71
N CYS A 50 5.12 -9.66 -10.79
CA CYS A 50 5.71 -10.10 -12.04
C CYS A 50 5.94 -11.61 -11.99
N ASP A 51 5.62 -12.31 -13.07
CA ASP A 51 5.79 -13.76 -13.16
C ASP A 51 7.28 -14.13 -13.20
N SER A 52 7.70 -15.01 -12.29
CA SER A 52 9.09 -15.47 -12.19
C SER A 52 9.60 -16.15 -13.46
N SER A 53 8.72 -16.77 -14.26
CA SER A 53 9.10 -17.44 -15.51
C SER A 53 9.61 -16.48 -16.59
N LEU A 54 9.29 -15.19 -16.47
CA LEU A 54 9.75 -14.15 -17.38
C LEU A 54 11.23 -13.77 -17.17
N ASN A 55 11.85 -14.20 -16.05
CA ASN A 55 13.20 -13.82 -15.65
C ASN A 55 13.41 -12.29 -15.72
N ALA A 56 12.44 -11.54 -15.18
CA ALA A 56 12.43 -10.09 -15.28
C ALA A 56 13.61 -9.44 -14.55
N GLU A 57 14.15 -8.38 -15.15
CA GLU A 57 15.08 -7.45 -14.51
C GLU A 57 14.31 -6.25 -13.95
N TYR A 58 14.79 -5.70 -12.85
CA TYR A 58 14.16 -4.55 -12.19
C TYR A 58 15.13 -3.37 -12.16
N THR A 59 14.63 -2.18 -12.51
CA THR A 59 15.36 -0.92 -12.36
C THR A 59 14.70 -0.09 -11.26
N ILE A 60 15.51 0.42 -10.34
CA ILE A 60 15.06 1.32 -9.27
C ILE A 60 15.58 2.72 -9.58
N THR A 61 14.67 3.68 -9.69
CA THR A 61 14.96 5.08 -9.99
C THR A 61 14.61 5.96 -8.80
N PHE A 62 15.56 6.76 -8.31
CA PHE A 62 15.30 7.79 -7.32
C PHE A 62 14.87 9.08 -8.02
N CYS A 63 13.84 9.75 -7.47
CA CYS A 63 13.23 10.95 -8.07
C CYS A 63 12.74 10.70 -9.52
N PRO A 64 11.85 9.72 -9.75
CA PRO A 64 11.25 9.52 -11.07
C PRO A 64 10.41 10.75 -11.47
N PRO A 65 10.15 10.95 -12.77
CA PRO A 65 9.25 12.00 -13.23
C PRO A 65 7.85 11.80 -12.65
N SER A 66 7.21 12.93 -12.30
CA SER A 66 5.82 13.01 -11.82
C SER A 66 4.80 12.85 -12.94
#